data_AF-A0AAU3SDN2-F1
#
_entry.id   AF-A0AAU3SDN2-F1
#
_cell.length_a   1.000
_cell.length_b   1.000
_cell.length_c   1.000
_cell.angle_alpha   90.00
_cell.angle_beta   90.00
_cell.angle_gamma   90.00
#
_symmetry.space_group_name_H-M   'P 1'
#
loop_
_entity.id
_entity.type
_entity.pdbx_description
1 polymer ?
#
loop_
_entity_poly.entity_id
_entity_poly.type
_entity_poly.pdbx_seq_one_letter_code
_entity_poly.pdbx_strand_id
1 'polypeptide(L)'
;MSHITKGANSYVPSVALRVAVRHEPRPGAPLVEAAAVLLDAHGRARGEGDVVFQGRPVHPSAAVRHVGGAHDVSEQWLELDLPHVEAEIERVLVVCSTESGTVGALAEPTVEAFAADGVSVVRYTVTDATTETAFVFGEFYRRAGGWKFRAVGQGYASGRAGLMTDFGITVAASATPPAPATPPPALVSPGPVPLAGVSKTSGPPPFMPPAPASADQAPSASPTRAHTDGEWTFGPVFEPCTVEGKGSQVVTADHRVPQGPVLVEMTYEGDEYLCVESLDERNKDDQLVFNSMLKNFRGSAAIDRAEGRRLRLRVQAYGRWTLTFRPLAHARRLEFDRELTGRGPEVLLYTGPVADLKVRLRDETGGSYCGMYGYEVDGHATIEAAPETLLVNEAGRRTRVSTPLPEGPLLLLFNAAEGSWRMKLRPV
;
A
#
# COMPACT_ATOMS: atom_id res chain seq x y z
N MET A 1 -7.27 -2.29 21.67
CA MET A 1 -5.92 -1.78 21.36
C MET A 1 -5.58 -2.26 19.96
N SER A 2 -5.50 -1.35 18.99
CA SER A 2 -5.27 -1.72 17.59
C SER A 2 -3.76 -1.70 17.31
N HIS A 3 -3.06 -2.79 17.65
CA HIS A 3 -1.72 -3.02 17.15
C HIS A 3 -1.83 -3.46 15.68
N ILE A 4 -1.31 -2.64 14.79
CA ILE A 4 -1.37 -2.87 13.34
C ILE A 4 0.01 -3.25 12.84
N THR A 5 0.07 -3.99 11.73
CA THR A 5 1.30 -4.45 11.10
C THR A 5 1.66 -3.58 9.89
N LYS A 6 2.90 -3.71 9.40
CA LYS A 6 3.37 -2.99 8.22
C LYS A 6 2.40 -3.17 7.03
N GLY A 7 2.00 -2.06 6.41
CA GLY A 7 1.04 -1.99 5.31
C GLY A 7 -0.42 -1.85 5.75
N ALA A 8 -0.78 -2.27 6.96
CA ALA A 8 -2.14 -2.17 7.48
C ALA A 8 -2.52 -0.71 7.81
N ASN A 9 -3.82 -0.44 7.85
CA ASN A 9 -4.34 0.87 8.22
C ASN A 9 -5.55 0.75 9.15
N SER A 10 -5.80 1.80 9.93
CA SER A 10 -6.92 1.90 10.87
C SER A 10 -7.51 3.30 10.83
N TYR A 11 -8.81 3.43 11.01
CA TYR A 11 -9.40 4.73 11.31
C TYR A 11 -8.83 5.27 12.63
N VAL A 12 -8.62 6.58 12.65
CA VAL A 12 -8.26 7.33 13.86
C VAL A 12 -9.29 8.43 14.08
N PRO A 13 -9.62 8.77 15.33
CA PRO A 13 -10.55 9.85 15.60
C PRO A 13 -9.95 11.16 15.05
N SER A 14 -10.79 11.95 14.39
CA SER A 14 -10.41 13.26 13.86
C SER A 14 -10.42 14.28 15.00
N VAL A 15 -9.44 14.15 15.88
CA VAL A 15 -9.20 14.99 17.07
C VAL A 15 -7.69 15.24 17.20
N ALA A 16 -7.30 16.06 18.17
CA ALA A 16 -5.89 16.17 18.53
C ALA A 16 -5.36 14.83 19.07
N LEU A 17 -4.28 14.34 18.48
CA LEU A 17 -3.59 13.12 18.86
C LEU A 17 -2.19 13.43 19.40
N ARG A 18 -1.78 12.70 20.43
CA ARG A 18 -0.38 12.64 20.88
C ARG A 18 0.25 11.39 20.30
N VAL A 19 1.34 11.54 19.57
CA VAL A 19 2.03 10.43 18.89
C VAL A 19 3.39 10.22 19.53
N ALA A 20 3.59 9.06 20.13
CA ALA A 20 4.86 8.61 20.64
C ALA A 20 5.64 7.86 19.55
N VAL A 21 6.91 8.18 19.40
CA VAL A 21 7.91 7.38 18.70
C VAL A 21 8.90 6.91 19.76
N ARG A 22 8.94 5.61 20.02
CA ARG A 22 9.70 5.04 21.14
C ARG A 22 10.36 3.71 20.83
N HIS A 23 11.28 3.29 21.67
CA HIS A 23 11.89 1.97 21.65
C HIS A 23 12.14 1.50 23.09
N GLU A 24 12.36 0.20 23.32
CA GLU A 24 12.75 -0.25 24.65
C GLU A 24 14.14 0.31 25.00
N PRO A 25 14.34 0.82 26.23
CA PRO A 25 15.65 1.28 26.68
C PRO A 25 16.68 0.16 26.64
N ARG A 26 17.77 0.36 25.91
CA ARG A 26 18.96 -0.52 25.95
C ARG A 26 20.22 0.32 26.12
N PRO A 27 21.19 -0.10 26.96
CA PRO A 27 22.48 0.57 27.06
C PRO A 27 23.16 0.66 25.69
N GLY A 28 23.57 1.86 25.30
CA GLY A 28 24.24 2.10 24.01
C GLY A 28 23.29 2.12 22.80
N ALA A 29 21.97 2.11 23.00
CA ALA A 29 21.03 2.33 21.91
C ALA A 29 21.26 3.73 21.27
N PRO A 30 21.18 3.83 19.94
CA PRO A 30 21.18 5.09 19.23
C PRO A 30 20.13 6.08 19.76
N LEU A 31 20.46 7.37 19.75
CA LEU A 31 19.47 8.41 19.95
C LEU A 31 18.53 8.45 18.74
N VAL A 32 17.23 8.37 19.01
CA VAL A 32 16.19 8.49 17.98
C VAL A 32 15.68 9.92 17.97
N GLU A 33 15.64 10.54 16.79
CA GLU A 33 14.96 11.80 16.53
C GLU A 33 13.66 11.53 15.76
N ALA A 34 12.52 11.94 16.32
CA ALA A 34 11.21 11.87 15.67
C ALA A 34 10.92 13.15 14.91
N ALA A 35 10.26 13.02 13.76
CA ALA A 35 9.78 14.14 12.97
C ALA A 35 8.43 13.84 12.32
N ALA A 36 7.73 14.90 11.94
CA ALA A 36 6.56 14.81 11.08
C ALA A 36 6.82 15.52 9.75
N VAL A 37 6.35 14.93 8.65
CA VAL A 37 6.43 15.54 7.31
C VAL A 37 5.02 15.66 6.76
N LEU A 38 4.59 16.89 6.49
CA LEU A 38 3.27 17.19 5.94
C LEU A 38 3.37 17.18 4.42
N LEU A 39 2.48 16.45 3.77
CA LEU A 39 2.49 16.23 2.33
C LEU A 39 1.18 16.65 1.69
N ASP A 40 1.30 17.27 0.53
CA ASP A 40 0.18 17.61 -0.33
C ASP A 40 -0.41 16.39 -1.07
N ALA A 41 -1.41 16.64 -1.91
CA ALA A 41 -2.03 15.63 -2.77
C ALA A 41 -1.08 14.98 -3.79
N HIS A 42 0.09 15.58 -4.05
CA HIS A 42 1.14 15.02 -4.90
C HIS A 42 2.14 14.16 -4.10
N GLY A 43 1.96 14.05 -2.79
CA GLY A 43 2.89 13.34 -1.92
C GLY A 43 4.21 14.07 -1.72
N ARG A 44 4.20 15.39 -1.82
CA ARG A 44 5.37 16.24 -1.62
C ARG A 44 5.12 17.23 -0.50
N ALA A 45 6.16 17.56 0.24
CA ALA A 45 6.16 18.74 1.07
C ALA A 45 6.26 19.98 0.18
N ARG A 46 5.57 21.07 0.54
CA ARG A 46 5.61 22.35 -0.18
C ARG A 46 6.97 23.04 -0.04
N GLY A 47 7.72 22.66 0.99
CA GLY A 47 9.07 23.09 1.25
C GLY A 47 9.53 22.63 2.63
N GLU A 48 10.64 23.17 3.11
CA GLU A 48 11.14 22.79 4.44
C GLU A 48 10.13 23.09 5.54
N GLY A 49 9.31 24.15 5.41
CA GLY A 49 8.32 24.55 6.43
C GLY A 49 7.32 23.45 6.84
N ASP A 50 7.10 22.46 5.97
CA ASP A 50 6.21 21.32 6.21
C ASP A 50 6.90 20.16 6.98
N VAL A 51 8.13 20.36 7.47
CA VAL A 51 8.86 19.38 8.30
C VAL A 51 8.95 19.87 9.73
N VAL A 52 8.36 19.11 10.66
CA VAL A 52 8.36 19.41 12.11
C VAL A 52 9.29 18.43 12.83
N PHE A 53 10.26 18.95 13.56
CA PHE A 53 11.26 18.17 14.30
C PHE A 53 11.83 19.01 15.44
N GLN A 54 12.78 18.51 16.23
CA GLN A 54 13.29 19.25 17.40
C GLN A 54 13.81 20.66 17.06
N GLY A 55 14.53 20.81 15.95
CA GLY A 55 15.07 22.11 15.51
C GLY A 55 14.02 23.06 14.91
N ARG A 56 12.83 22.55 14.55
CA ARG A 56 11.66 23.34 14.15
C ARG A 56 10.40 22.69 14.73
N PRO A 57 10.10 22.96 16.00
CA PRO A 57 9.14 22.16 16.76
C PRO A 57 7.68 22.50 16.48
N VAL A 58 7.37 23.48 15.63
CA VAL A 58 5.99 23.89 15.34
C VAL A 58 5.85 24.12 13.84
N HIS A 59 4.85 23.48 13.23
CA HIS A 59 4.44 23.75 11.85
C HIS A 59 3.85 25.18 11.74
N PRO A 60 3.99 25.90 10.61
CA PRO A 60 3.41 27.23 10.45
C PRO A 60 1.90 27.34 10.74
N SER A 61 1.12 26.28 10.46
CA SER A 61 -0.31 26.22 10.81
C SER A 61 -0.61 25.95 12.29
N ALA A 62 0.42 25.67 13.10
CA ALA A 62 0.35 25.18 14.47
C ALA A 62 -0.36 23.82 14.69
N ALA A 63 -0.88 23.19 13.63
CA ALA A 63 -1.59 21.92 13.72
C ALA A 63 -0.69 20.72 14.03
N VAL A 64 0.62 20.82 13.80
CA VAL A 64 1.58 19.75 14.10
C VAL A 64 2.74 20.33 14.89
N ARG A 65 3.10 19.68 16.00
CA ARG A 65 4.15 20.13 16.92
C ARG A 65 5.03 18.95 17.34
N HIS A 66 6.33 19.19 17.41
CA HIS A 66 7.27 18.34 18.15
C HIS A 66 7.30 18.87 19.58
N VAL A 67 6.92 18.03 20.53
CA VAL A 67 6.78 18.42 21.93
C VAL A 67 8.00 17.99 22.73
N GLY A 68 8.69 16.95 22.26
CA GLY A 68 9.93 16.43 22.84
C GLY A 68 9.77 15.88 24.27
N GLY A 69 10.45 14.76 24.56
CA GLY A 69 10.82 14.42 25.92
C GLY A 69 12.26 14.88 26.11
N ALA A 70 12.50 16.09 26.64
CA ALA A 70 13.84 16.70 26.70
C ALA A 70 14.92 15.89 27.47
N HIS A 71 14.53 14.75 28.06
CA HIS A 71 15.38 13.91 28.89
C HIS A 71 15.25 12.40 28.62
N ASP A 72 14.40 11.96 27.68
CA ASP A 72 14.23 10.53 27.37
C ASP A 72 14.72 10.24 25.94
N VAL A 73 15.86 9.57 25.85
CA VAL A 73 16.45 9.15 24.58
C VAL A 73 15.65 8.06 23.89
N SER A 74 14.75 7.39 24.62
CA SER A 74 13.99 6.24 24.16
C SER A 74 12.55 6.54 23.77
N GLU A 75 12.06 7.75 24.04
CA GLU A 75 10.70 8.16 23.72
C GLU A 75 10.62 9.64 23.31
N GLN A 76 10.11 9.89 22.10
CA GLN A 76 9.85 11.23 21.58
C GLN A 76 8.37 11.42 21.25
N TRP A 77 7.89 12.65 21.43
CA TRP A 77 6.48 12.99 21.31
C TRP A 77 6.21 14.05 20.24
N LEU A 78 5.18 13.77 19.44
CA LEU A 78 4.56 14.70 18.50
C LEU A 78 3.11 14.94 18.91
N GLU A 79 2.59 16.12 18.58
CA GLU A 79 1.18 16.48 18.72
C GLU A 79 0.62 16.83 17.35
N LEU A 80 -0.49 16.20 16.97
CA LEU A 80 -1.16 16.36 15.67
C LEU A 80 -2.62 16.72 15.91
N ASP A 81 -2.99 17.98 15.67
CA ASP A 81 -4.36 18.48 15.64
C ASP A 81 -4.98 18.23 14.26
N LEU A 82 -5.39 16.99 14.03
CA LEU A 82 -5.86 16.52 12.72
C LEU A 82 -7.01 17.36 12.12
N PRO A 83 -8.00 17.87 12.89
CA PRO A 83 -9.02 18.79 12.37
C PRO A 83 -8.49 20.13 11.84
N HIS A 84 -7.38 20.63 12.41
CA HIS A 84 -6.79 21.92 12.05
C HIS A 84 -5.64 21.79 11.03
N VAL A 85 -5.32 20.57 10.60
CA VAL A 85 -4.43 20.36 9.45
C VAL A 85 -5.10 20.99 8.22
N GLU A 86 -4.33 21.79 7.50
CA GLU A 86 -4.79 22.54 6.32
C GLU A 86 -5.36 21.61 5.25
N ALA A 87 -6.34 22.08 4.49
CA ALA A 87 -7.02 21.27 3.47
C ALA A 87 -6.08 20.82 2.34
N GLU A 88 -5.01 21.57 2.07
CA GLU A 88 -3.99 21.23 1.08
C GLU A 88 -3.11 20.05 1.50
N ILE A 89 -3.04 19.76 2.81
CA ILE A 89 -2.28 18.63 3.35
C ILE A 89 -3.18 17.41 3.41
N GLU A 90 -2.80 16.40 2.63
CA GLU A 90 -3.51 15.12 2.54
C GLU A 90 -2.92 14.07 3.46
N ARG A 91 -1.62 14.20 3.79
CA ARG A 91 -0.90 13.21 4.60
C ARG A 91 0.07 13.85 5.58
N VAL A 92 0.24 13.24 6.74
CA VAL A 92 1.25 13.57 7.75
C VAL A 92 2.04 12.31 8.06
N LEU A 93 3.27 12.21 7.56
CA LEU A 93 4.18 11.12 7.87
C LEU A 93 4.71 11.26 9.29
N VAL A 94 4.87 10.15 9.98
CA VAL A 94 5.63 10.02 11.22
C VAL A 94 6.91 9.28 10.91
N VAL A 95 8.04 9.95 11.09
CA VAL A 95 9.35 9.43 10.72
C VAL A 95 10.30 9.48 11.90
N CYS A 96 11.33 8.64 11.87
CA CYS A 96 12.47 8.79 12.74
C CYS A 96 13.81 8.71 12.01
N SER A 97 14.84 9.20 12.66
CA SER A 97 16.22 9.01 12.22
C SER A 97 17.18 8.91 13.41
N THR A 98 18.33 8.29 13.19
CA THR A 98 19.43 8.22 14.14
C THR A 98 20.62 9.00 13.59
N GLU A 99 21.28 9.82 14.41
CA GLU A 99 22.51 10.51 13.99
C GLU A 99 23.73 9.57 13.99
N SER A 100 23.72 8.56 14.87
CA SER A 100 24.76 7.54 14.96
C SER A 100 24.13 6.17 15.19
N GLY A 101 24.62 5.12 14.51
CA GLY A 101 24.01 3.79 14.53
C GLY A 101 22.79 3.66 13.61
N THR A 102 22.08 2.53 13.70
CA THR A 102 20.94 2.19 12.81
C THR A 102 19.66 2.02 13.62
N VAL A 103 18.51 2.19 12.95
CA VAL A 103 17.19 1.93 13.51
C VAL A 103 17.04 0.44 13.88
N GLY A 104 17.68 -0.47 13.13
CA GLY A 104 17.69 -1.90 13.45
C GLY A 104 18.45 -2.26 14.74
N ALA A 105 19.28 -1.35 15.29
CA ALA A 105 19.89 -1.54 16.59
C ALA A 105 18.94 -1.22 17.76
N LEU A 106 17.80 -0.59 17.48
CA LEU A 106 16.77 -0.25 18.46
C LEU A 106 15.96 -1.49 18.82
N ALA A 107 15.51 -1.52 20.07
CA ALA A 107 14.67 -2.59 20.61
C ALA A 107 13.20 -2.23 20.40
N GLU A 108 12.47 -3.02 19.63
CA GLU A 108 11.03 -2.80 19.36
C GLU A 108 10.67 -1.34 19.03
N PRO A 109 11.34 -0.70 18.05
CA PRO A 109 10.99 0.66 17.63
C PRO A 109 9.50 0.72 17.25
N THR A 110 8.75 1.59 17.90
CA THR A 110 7.29 1.63 17.89
C THR A 110 6.79 3.06 17.73
N VAL A 111 5.79 3.24 16.87
CA VAL A 111 4.94 4.42 16.86
C VAL A 111 3.61 4.09 17.53
N GLU A 112 3.10 4.99 18.36
CA GLU A 112 1.79 4.84 18.99
C GLU A 112 1.08 6.20 19.08
N ALA A 113 -0.17 6.26 18.64
CA ALA A 113 -1.00 7.45 18.75
C ALA A 113 -2.03 7.30 19.86
N PHE A 114 -2.23 8.37 20.62
CA PHE A 114 -3.15 8.45 21.75
C PHE A 114 -4.13 9.60 21.53
N ALA A 115 -5.39 9.39 21.87
CA ALA A 115 -6.39 10.45 21.96
C ALA A 115 -6.14 11.33 23.20
N ALA A 116 -6.85 12.45 23.29
CA ALA A 116 -6.67 13.43 24.36
C ALA A 116 -6.95 12.88 25.78
N ASP A 117 -7.76 11.83 25.88
CA ASP A 117 -8.06 11.09 27.12
C ASP A 117 -6.97 10.07 27.51
N GLY A 118 -5.91 9.95 26.69
CA GLY A 118 -4.81 9.00 26.90
C GLY A 118 -5.08 7.60 26.35
N VAL A 119 -6.22 7.36 25.70
CA VAL A 119 -6.52 6.06 25.08
C VAL A 119 -5.66 5.85 23.84
N SER A 120 -4.95 4.72 23.79
CA SER A 120 -4.21 4.28 22.60
C SER A 120 -5.17 3.99 21.45
N VAL A 121 -4.99 4.73 20.35
CA VAL A 121 -5.78 4.65 19.13
C VAL A 121 -5.18 3.64 18.17
N VAL A 122 -3.88 3.74 17.94
CA VAL A 122 -3.15 2.88 17.01
C VAL A 122 -1.71 2.72 17.44
N ARG A 123 -1.18 1.51 17.31
CA ARG A 123 0.20 1.18 17.59
C ARG A 123 0.79 0.41 16.42
N TYR A 124 2.03 0.70 16.04
CA TYR A 124 2.78 -0.08 15.07
C TYR A 124 4.23 -0.23 15.52
N THR A 125 4.73 -1.46 15.53
CA THR A 125 6.11 -1.79 15.90
C THR A 125 6.85 -2.29 14.67
N VAL A 126 8.00 -1.68 14.38
CA VAL A 126 8.88 -2.07 13.30
C VAL A 126 9.70 -3.29 13.73
N THR A 127 9.62 -4.37 12.96
CA THR A 127 10.29 -5.64 13.25
C THR A 127 11.30 -6.05 12.18
N ASP A 128 11.38 -5.30 11.08
CA ASP A 128 12.17 -5.59 9.88
C ASP A 128 13.26 -4.55 9.60
N ALA A 129 13.54 -3.65 10.55
CA ALA A 129 14.65 -2.70 10.43
C ALA A 129 16.00 -3.42 10.56
N THR A 130 16.95 -3.05 9.69
CA THR A 130 18.29 -3.63 9.65
C THR A 130 19.37 -2.53 9.66
N THR A 131 19.84 -2.13 8.49
CA THR A 131 20.97 -1.22 8.30
C THR A 131 20.55 0.23 8.12
N GLU A 132 19.25 0.51 8.12
CA GLU A 132 18.70 1.82 7.82
C GLU A 132 18.87 2.79 9.00
N THR A 133 19.17 4.05 8.68
CA THR A 133 19.42 5.13 9.67
C THR A 133 18.27 6.13 9.74
N ALA A 134 17.28 5.98 8.87
CA ALA A 134 15.99 6.65 8.96
C ALA A 134 14.84 5.71 8.58
N PHE A 135 13.65 6.00 9.09
CA PHE A 135 12.47 5.17 8.88
C PHE A 135 11.21 6.02 8.80
N VAL A 136 10.29 5.65 7.90
CA VAL A 136 8.90 6.07 7.93
C VAL A 136 8.13 5.01 8.70
N PHE A 137 7.68 5.35 9.90
CA PHE A 137 6.85 4.44 10.69
C PHE A 137 5.47 4.28 10.07
N GLY A 138 4.83 5.39 9.76
CA GLY A 138 3.49 5.41 9.21
C GLY A 138 3.05 6.79 8.78
N GLU A 139 1.84 6.87 8.28
CA GLU A 139 1.23 8.11 7.79
C GLU A 139 -0.20 8.25 8.29
N PHE A 140 -0.54 9.43 8.78
CA PHE A 140 -1.94 9.85 8.90
C PHE A 140 -2.37 10.39 7.54
N TYR A 141 -3.52 9.96 7.03
CA TYR A 141 -4.02 10.42 5.74
C TYR A 141 -5.52 10.61 5.76
N ARG A 142 -6.00 11.55 4.93
CA ARG A 142 -7.44 11.80 4.77
C ARG A 142 -8.09 10.69 3.95
N ARG A 143 -9.24 10.19 4.41
CA ARG A 143 -10.05 9.21 3.68
C ARG A 143 -11.52 9.32 4.12
N ALA A 144 -12.42 9.40 3.14
CA ALA A 144 -13.87 9.45 3.37
C ALA A 144 -14.32 10.51 4.41
N GLY A 145 -13.74 11.71 4.35
CA GLY A 145 -14.08 12.82 5.26
C GLY A 145 -13.50 12.71 6.68
N GLY A 146 -12.71 11.67 6.96
CA GLY A 146 -11.99 11.50 8.23
C GLY A 146 -10.50 11.21 8.03
N TRP A 147 -9.84 10.80 9.11
CA TRP A 147 -8.43 10.44 9.11
C TRP A 147 -8.23 8.94 9.36
N LYS A 148 -7.29 8.35 8.64
CA LYS A 148 -6.79 6.99 8.87
C LYS A 148 -5.29 7.05 9.17
N PHE A 149 -4.77 6.08 9.91
CA PHE A 149 -3.34 5.86 10.06
C PHE A 149 -2.96 4.59 9.31
N ARG A 150 -1.89 4.63 8.50
CA ARG A 150 -1.31 3.47 7.82
C ARG A 150 0.09 3.23 8.37
N ALA A 151 0.38 1.99 8.77
CA ALA A 151 1.74 1.57 9.06
C ALA A 151 2.50 1.39 7.75
N VAL A 152 3.62 2.11 7.59
CA VAL A 152 4.41 2.10 6.35
C VAL A 152 5.65 1.24 6.51
N GLY A 153 6.41 1.43 7.60
CA GLY A 153 7.60 0.64 7.89
C GLY A 153 8.68 0.69 6.81
N GLN A 154 8.90 1.85 6.18
CA GLN A 154 9.88 1.98 5.11
C GLN A 154 11.21 2.52 5.67
N GLY A 155 12.27 1.74 5.50
CA GLY A 155 13.61 2.12 5.91
C GLY A 155 14.40 2.84 4.82
N TYR A 156 15.32 3.70 5.26
CA TYR A 156 16.20 4.51 4.43
C TYR A 156 17.66 4.32 4.85
N ALA A 157 18.42 3.56 4.06
CA ALA A 157 19.88 3.43 4.21
C ALA A 157 20.62 4.74 3.88
N SER A 158 20.05 5.57 3.00
CA SER A 158 20.50 6.94 2.71
C SER A 158 20.20 7.95 3.83
N GLY A 159 19.60 7.48 4.94
CA GLY A 159 19.31 8.26 6.13
C GLY A 159 18.29 9.37 5.91
N ARG A 160 18.27 10.31 6.86
CA ARG A 160 17.30 11.43 6.87
C ARG A 160 17.35 12.22 5.56
N ALA A 161 18.53 12.49 5.00
CA ALA A 161 18.67 13.26 3.76
C ALA A 161 17.97 12.58 2.58
N GLY A 162 18.14 11.26 2.42
CA GLY A 162 17.45 10.50 1.37
C GLY A 162 15.93 10.49 1.56
N LEU A 163 15.47 10.26 2.79
CA LEU A 163 14.05 10.32 3.14
C LEU A 163 13.45 11.67 2.78
N MET A 164 14.08 12.77 3.19
CA MET A 164 13.59 14.12 2.91
C MET A 164 13.55 14.42 1.41
N THR A 165 14.55 13.95 0.66
CA THR A 165 14.63 14.12 -0.79
C THR A 165 13.47 13.43 -1.52
N ASP A 166 13.11 12.21 -1.11
CA ASP A 166 11.97 11.47 -1.68
C ASP A 166 10.66 12.25 -1.57
N PHE A 167 10.48 12.99 -0.48
CA PHE A 167 9.30 13.82 -0.22
C PHE A 167 9.44 15.27 -0.71
N GLY A 168 10.47 15.57 -1.53
CA GLY A 168 10.62 16.88 -2.19
C GLY A 168 11.30 17.96 -1.36
N ILE A 169 11.88 17.61 -0.20
CA ILE A 169 12.62 18.54 0.64
C ILE A 169 14.08 18.52 0.22
N THR A 170 14.58 19.66 -0.25
CA THR A 170 16.00 19.81 -0.58
C THR A 170 16.77 20.04 0.71
N VAL A 171 17.42 19.01 1.24
CA VAL A 171 18.34 19.18 2.37
C VAL A 171 19.65 19.71 1.81
N ALA A 172 19.98 20.98 2.12
CA ALA A 172 21.31 21.50 1.83
C ALA A 172 22.35 20.60 2.52
N ALA A 173 23.30 20.06 1.76
CA ALA A 173 24.33 19.17 2.28
C ALA A 173 25.12 19.88 3.38
N SER A 174 24.84 19.54 4.64
CA SER A 174 25.73 19.90 5.74
C SER A 174 26.95 19.01 5.64
N ALA A 175 28.11 19.66 5.60
CA ALA A 175 29.40 19.08 5.25
C ALA A 175 29.71 17.77 5.98
N THR A 176 29.97 16.73 5.19
CA THR A 176 30.75 15.56 5.60
C THR A 176 32.09 16.03 6.18
N PRO A 177 32.48 15.64 7.41
CA PRO A 177 33.87 15.80 7.84
C PRO A 177 34.78 15.11 6.82
N PRO A 178 35.84 15.76 6.32
CA PRO A 178 36.65 15.19 5.25
C PRO A 178 37.25 13.85 5.71
N ALA A 179 37.13 12.84 4.86
CA ALA A 179 37.91 11.62 4.98
C ALA A 179 39.41 11.97 5.07
N PRO A 180 40.22 11.26 5.88
CA PRO A 180 41.64 11.56 5.99
C PRO A 180 42.31 11.47 4.61
N ALA A 181 42.96 12.57 4.22
CA ALA A 181 43.56 12.75 2.91
C ALA A 181 44.69 11.72 2.69
N THR A 182 44.65 11.05 1.54
CA THR A 182 45.78 10.30 0.97
C THR A 182 46.86 11.32 0.53
N PRO A 183 48.17 11.03 0.66
CA PRO A 183 49.21 11.99 0.28
C PRO A 183 49.22 12.25 -1.23
N PRO A 184 49.54 13.48 -1.68
CA PRO A 184 49.45 13.86 -3.08
C PRO A 184 50.59 13.27 -3.93
N PRO A 185 50.34 12.84 -5.18
CA PRO A 185 51.38 12.63 -6.16
C PRO A 185 51.94 13.97 -6.67
N ALA A 186 53.24 13.98 -6.97
CA ALA A 186 54.01 15.16 -7.35
C ALA A 186 53.59 15.78 -8.72
N LEU A 187 53.70 17.11 -8.78
CA LEU A 187 53.44 17.98 -9.93
C LEU A 187 54.35 17.68 -11.14
N VAL A 188 53.75 17.62 -12.33
CA VAL A 188 54.44 17.90 -13.60
C VAL A 188 53.61 18.87 -14.45
N SER A 189 54.30 19.91 -14.92
CA SER A 189 53.84 21.12 -15.59
C SER A 189 53.28 20.92 -17.02
N PRO A 190 52.58 21.91 -17.61
CA PRO A 190 51.76 21.74 -18.81
C PRO A 190 52.51 22.01 -20.12
N GLY A 191 52.09 21.30 -21.18
CA GLY A 191 52.50 21.51 -22.57
C GLY A 191 51.30 21.44 -23.54
N PRO A 192 51.41 22.01 -24.75
CA PRO A 192 50.31 22.71 -25.41
C PRO A 192 49.47 21.85 -26.39
N VAL A 193 48.22 22.30 -26.61
CA VAL A 193 47.30 21.89 -27.69
C VAL A 193 47.83 22.30 -29.08
N PRO A 194 47.47 21.56 -30.16
CA PRO A 194 46.48 22.14 -31.07
C PRO A 194 45.53 21.16 -31.81
N LEU A 195 44.27 21.59 -31.87
CA LEU A 195 43.41 21.80 -33.06
C LEU A 195 43.36 20.78 -34.22
N ALA A 196 42.17 20.25 -34.50
CA ALA A 196 41.65 20.09 -35.87
C ALA A 196 40.13 19.80 -35.88
N GLY A 197 39.40 20.47 -36.78
CA GLY A 197 37.98 20.23 -37.12
C GLY A 197 37.76 18.86 -37.79
N VAL A 198 36.53 18.42 -38.07
CA VAL A 198 35.74 18.75 -39.28
C VAL A 198 34.25 18.43 -39.06
N SER A 199 33.41 19.45 -39.18
CA SER A 199 32.17 19.59 -40.00
C SER A 199 31.30 18.37 -40.45
N LYS A 200 29.98 18.54 -40.22
CA LYS A 200 28.83 18.55 -41.18
C LYS A 200 27.73 17.44 -41.15
N THR A 201 26.54 17.88 -40.69
CA THR A 201 25.22 17.94 -41.38
C THR A 201 24.51 16.65 -41.85
N SER A 202 23.28 16.41 -41.39
CA SER A 202 22.03 16.66 -42.16
C SER A 202 20.78 16.08 -41.47
N GLY A 203 19.71 16.88 -41.45
CA GLY A 203 18.35 16.52 -41.05
C GLY A 203 17.44 16.20 -42.26
N PRO A 204 16.11 16.10 -42.05
CA PRO A 204 15.18 15.10 -42.61
C PRO A 204 14.44 15.58 -43.88
N PRO A 205 13.41 14.88 -44.46
CA PRO A 205 12.00 14.98 -43.98
C PRO A 205 11.08 13.76 -44.40
N PRO A 206 9.75 13.88 -44.66
CA PRO A 206 8.64 13.29 -43.88
C PRO A 206 7.73 12.31 -44.69
N PHE A 207 6.61 11.80 -44.14
CA PHE A 207 5.30 11.65 -44.84
C PHE A 207 4.19 11.09 -43.91
N MET A 208 2.94 11.48 -44.19
CA MET A 208 1.65 11.17 -43.52
C MET A 208 0.60 10.84 -44.63
N PRO A 209 -0.70 10.65 -44.33
CA PRO A 209 -1.48 9.48 -43.88
C PRO A 209 -2.15 8.68 -45.03
N PRO A 210 -3.11 7.75 -44.76
CA PRO A 210 -4.53 8.11 -44.95
C PRO A 210 -5.57 7.43 -44.00
N ALA A 211 -6.77 8.00 -43.97
CA ALA A 211 -8.09 7.41 -43.66
C ALA A 211 -9.02 7.68 -44.87
N PRO A 212 -10.31 7.26 -45.00
CA PRO A 212 -11.22 6.57 -44.07
C PRO A 212 -12.07 5.41 -44.69
N ALA A 213 -12.91 4.75 -43.90
CA ALA A 213 -14.18 4.16 -44.36
C ALA A 213 -15.18 4.03 -43.19
N SER A 214 -16.43 4.42 -43.43
CA SER A 214 -17.54 4.51 -42.48
C SER A 214 -18.53 3.34 -42.58
N ALA A 215 -19.36 3.25 -41.53
CA ALA A 215 -20.69 2.64 -41.43
C ALA A 215 -20.77 1.10 -41.29
N ASP A 216 -21.26 0.63 -40.14
CA ASP A 216 -22.69 0.29 -40.03
C ASP A 216 -23.19 0.23 -38.57
N GLN A 217 -24.50 0.18 -38.45
CA GLN A 217 -25.40 0.46 -37.32
C GLN A 217 -25.31 -0.41 -36.05
N ALA A 218 -25.88 0.16 -34.98
CA ALA A 218 -26.14 -0.40 -33.65
C ALA A 218 -27.05 -1.66 -33.67
N PRO A 219 -27.19 -2.40 -32.54
CA PRO A 219 -28.04 -1.90 -31.47
C PRO A 219 -27.45 -2.02 -30.05
N SER A 220 -27.87 -1.09 -29.20
CA SER A 220 -27.82 -1.20 -27.74
C SER A 220 -28.33 -2.56 -27.28
N ALA A 221 -27.51 -3.31 -26.56
CA ALA A 221 -27.97 -4.35 -25.66
C ALA A 221 -27.80 -3.82 -24.24
N SER A 222 -28.90 -3.35 -23.65
CA SER A 222 -29.03 -3.25 -22.20
C SER A 222 -28.69 -4.61 -21.58
N PRO A 223 -27.93 -4.69 -20.48
CA PRO A 223 -27.76 -5.96 -19.79
C PRO A 223 -29.14 -6.44 -19.33
N THR A 224 -29.57 -7.55 -19.92
CA THR A 224 -30.78 -8.26 -19.56
C THR A 224 -30.62 -8.79 -18.15
N ARG A 225 -31.47 -8.31 -17.23
CA ARG A 225 -31.74 -9.00 -15.96
C ARG A 225 -32.38 -10.34 -16.30
N ALA A 226 -31.66 -11.43 -16.09
CA ALA A 226 -32.26 -12.71 -15.82
C ALA A 226 -32.06 -12.98 -14.34
N HIS A 227 -33.19 -13.11 -13.63
CA HIS A 227 -33.28 -13.43 -12.21
C HIS A 227 -33.39 -14.95 -12.03
N THR A 228 -32.89 -15.53 -10.92
CA THR A 228 -33.67 -15.91 -9.70
C THR A 228 -32.83 -16.78 -8.74
N ASP A 229 -33.11 -16.59 -7.43
CA ASP A 229 -32.71 -17.33 -6.20
C ASP A 229 -31.53 -16.73 -5.41
N GLY A 230 -31.84 -15.93 -4.37
CA GLY A 230 -30.83 -15.41 -3.41
C GLY A 230 -29.64 -14.71 -4.07
N GLU A 231 -29.92 -14.12 -5.24
CA GLU A 231 -28.98 -13.96 -6.34
C GLU A 231 -27.99 -12.83 -6.05
N TRP A 232 -26.70 -13.12 -6.19
CA TRP A 232 -25.65 -12.12 -6.04
C TRP A 232 -25.80 -11.05 -7.13
N THR A 233 -26.23 -9.85 -6.74
CA THR A 233 -26.51 -8.74 -7.69
C THR A 233 -25.42 -7.67 -7.70
N PHE A 234 -24.38 -7.80 -6.87
CA PHE A 234 -23.31 -6.84 -6.77
C PHE A 234 -22.26 -7.05 -7.86
N GLY A 235 -22.23 -6.12 -8.82
CA GLY A 235 -21.30 -6.10 -9.93
C GLY A 235 -21.88 -6.50 -11.28
N PRO A 236 -21.19 -6.15 -12.37
CA PRO A 236 -21.64 -6.43 -13.72
C PRO A 236 -21.50 -7.91 -14.10
N VAL A 237 -22.38 -8.36 -14.99
CA VAL A 237 -22.32 -9.66 -15.66
C VAL A 237 -21.77 -9.47 -17.08
N PHE A 238 -20.77 -10.26 -17.45
CA PHE A 238 -20.07 -10.17 -18.73
C PHE A 238 -19.30 -11.47 -19.03
N GLU A 239 -18.89 -11.64 -20.28
CA GLU A 239 -18.08 -12.78 -20.69
C GLU A 239 -16.65 -12.68 -20.12
N PRO A 240 -16.14 -13.74 -19.44
CA PRO A 240 -14.77 -13.75 -18.95
C PRO A 240 -13.75 -13.44 -20.04
N CYS A 241 -12.75 -12.63 -19.72
CA CYS A 241 -11.64 -12.35 -20.62
C CYS A 241 -10.30 -12.69 -19.97
N THR A 242 -9.41 -13.30 -20.76
CA THR A 242 -8.10 -13.76 -20.31
C THR A 242 -7.00 -13.06 -21.08
N VAL A 243 -5.93 -12.68 -20.37
CA VAL A 243 -4.70 -12.11 -20.90
C VAL A 243 -3.53 -12.92 -20.38
N GLU A 244 -2.63 -13.33 -21.27
CA GLU A 244 -1.41 -14.05 -20.93
C GLU A 244 -0.19 -13.18 -21.16
N GLY A 245 0.86 -13.43 -20.39
CA GLY A 245 2.13 -12.74 -20.57
C GLY A 245 3.30 -13.45 -19.92
N LYS A 246 4.48 -12.85 -20.09
CA LYS A 246 5.74 -13.32 -19.49
C LYS A 246 6.59 -12.13 -19.09
N GLY A 247 7.18 -12.23 -17.91
CA GLY A 247 7.97 -11.13 -17.36
C GLY A 247 7.10 -9.94 -16.96
N SER A 248 7.73 -8.80 -16.77
CA SER A 248 7.05 -7.58 -16.33
C SER A 248 6.40 -6.85 -17.50
N GLN A 249 5.10 -6.58 -17.42
CA GLN A 249 4.33 -5.95 -18.49
C GLN A 249 3.17 -5.12 -17.91
N VAL A 250 2.72 -4.11 -18.66
CA VAL A 250 1.47 -3.41 -18.36
C VAL A 250 0.37 -3.99 -19.22
N VAL A 251 -0.60 -4.64 -18.57
CA VAL A 251 -1.82 -5.14 -19.19
C VAL A 251 -2.84 -4.02 -19.22
N THR A 252 -3.48 -3.84 -20.37
CA THR A 252 -4.70 -3.03 -20.47
C THR A 252 -5.84 -4.01 -20.69
N ALA A 253 -6.69 -4.19 -19.69
CA ALA A 253 -7.95 -4.88 -19.88
C ALA A 253 -8.76 -4.04 -20.88
N ASP A 254 -9.12 -4.67 -21.98
CA ASP A 254 -9.81 -4.01 -23.09
C ASP A 254 -11.25 -3.60 -22.72
N HIS A 255 -11.99 -3.11 -23.71
CA HIS A 255 -13.38 -2.68 -23.56
C HIS A 255 -14.35 -3.81 -23.14
N ARG A 256 -13.89 -5.08 -23.06
CA ARG A 256 -14.75 -6.23 -22.70
C ARG A 256 -15.03 -6.32 -21.21
N VAL A 257 -14.15 -5.77 -20.37
CA VAL A 257 -14.45 -5.64 -18.94
C VAL A 257 -15.39 -4.45 -18.77
N PRO A 258 -16.58 -4.58 -18.17
CA PRO A 258 -17.53 -3.49 -17.90
C PRO A 258 -17.13 -2.65 -16.68
N GLN A 259 -17.84 -1.55 -16.43
CA GLN A 259 -17.65 -0.71 -15.25
C GLN A 259 -18.17 -1.41 -13.99
N GLY A 260 -17.55 -1.11 -12.84
CA GLY A 260 -17.96 -1.62 -11.54
C GLY A 260 -17.00 -2.70 -11.02
N PRO A 261 -17.41 -3.43 -9.98
CA PRO A 261 -16.55 -4.37 -9.29
C PRO A 261 -16.33 -5.65 -10.10
N VAL A 262 -15.07 -6.03 -10.31
CA VAL A 262 -14.67 -7.14 -11.18
C VAL A 262 -13.77 -8.11 -10.42
N LEU A 263 -13.98 -9.41 -10.64
CA LEU A 263 -13.09 -10.45 -10.14
C LEU A 263 -11.88 -10.57 -11.07
N VAL A 264 -10.68 -10.49 -10.49
CA VAL A 264 -9.41 -10.73 -11.17
C VAL A 264 -8.81 -11.99 -10.60
N GLU A 265 -8.62 -13.00 -11.44
CA GLU A 265 -7.91 -14.23 -11.09
C GLU A 265 -6.55 -14.22 -11.77
N MET A 266 -5.53 -14.72 -11.07
CA MET A 266 -4.20 -14.84 -11.62
C MET A 266 -3.59 -16.21 -11.34
N THR A 267 -2.86 -16.72 -12.34
CA THR A 267 -1.88 -17.79 -12.16
C THR A 267 -0.52 -17.31 -12.61
N TYR A 268 0.53 -17.64 -11.88
CA TYR A 268 1.91 -17.32 -12.22
C TYR A 268 2.80 -18.55 -12.01
N GLU A 269 3.61 -18.86 -13.01
CA GLU A 269 4.58 -19.95 -13.00
C GLU A 269 5.95 -19.40 -12.61
N GLY A 270 6.40 -19.72 -11.39
CA GLY A 270 7.65 -19.25 -10.83
C GLY A 270 7.64 -19.27 -9.31
N ASP A 271 8.80 -19.09 -8.70
CA ASP A 271 9.03 -18.94 -7.26
C ASP A 271 9.65 -17.59 -6.89
N GLU A 272 9.80 -16.72 -7.89
CA GLU A 272 10.26 -15.34 -7.73
C GLU A 272 9.12 -14.40 -7.28
N TYR A 273 9.51 -13.20 -6.86
CA TYR A 273 8.58 -12.13 -6.50
C TYR A 273 7.56 -11.83 -7.60
N LEU A 274 6.29 -11.75 -7.19
CA LEU A 274 5.17 -11.33 -8.00
C LEU A 274 4.49 -10.11 -7.36
N CYS A 275 4.36 -9.03 -8.12
CA CYS A 275 3.55 -7.88 -7.76
C CYS A 275 2.62 -7.49 -8.90
N VAL A 276 1.36 -7.21 -8.59
CA VAL A 276 0.39 -6.67 -9.52
C VAL A 276 -0.28 -5.46 -8.90
N GLU A 277 -0.20 -4.34 -9.59
CA GLU A 277 -0.82 -3.08 -9.18
C GLU A 277 -1.77 -2.60 -10.27
N SER A 278 -2.92 -2.07 -9.88
CA SER A 278 -3.74 -1.28 -10.78
C SER A 278 -3.11 0.09 -10.98
N LEU A 279 -3.38 0.69 -12.14
CA LEU A 279 -2.84 1.99 -12.50
C LEU A 279 -3.93 3.07 -12.57
N ASP A 280 -3.59 4.24 -12.07
CA ASP A 280 -4.42 5.43 -12.15
C ASP A 280 -4.45 6.03 -13.58
N GLU A 281 -5.18 7.13 -13.79
CA GLU A 281 -5.25 7.83 -15.08
C GLU A 281 -3.89 8.36 -15.58
N ARG A 282 -2.96 8.59 -14.65
CA ARG A 282 -1.60 9.07 -14.91
C ARG A 282 -0.60 7.93 -15.07
N ASN A 283 -1.08 6.68 -15.07
CA ASN A 283 -0.28 5.45 -15.07
C ASN A 283 0.64 5.29 -13.86
N LYS A 284 0.27 5.91 -12.74
CA LYS A 284 0.86 5.70 -11.42
C LYS A 284 0.14 4.58 -10.70
N ASP A 285 0.80 4.05 -9.68
CA ASP A 285 0.28 2.93 -8.91
C ASP A 285 -0.87 3.40 -8.03
N ASP A 286 -1.96 2.65 -8.07
CA ASP A 286 -3.22 3.00 -7.42
C ASP A 286 -3.53 1.99 -6.30
N GLN A 287 -4.05 0.81 -6.67
CA GLN A 287 -4.35 -0.27 -5.73
C GLN A 287 -3.44 -1.47 -5.97
N LEU A 288 -2.82 -1.98 -4.89
CA LEU A 288 -2.13 -3.26 -4.87
C LEU A 288 -3.13 -4.41 -5.01
N VAL A 289 -3.03 -5.19 -6.08
CA VAL A 289 -3.93 -6.31 -6.41
C VAL A 289 -3.36 -7.62 -5.89
N PHE A 290 -2.09 -7.90 -6.22
CA PHE A 290 -1.37 -9.08 -5.72
C PHE A 290 0.05 -8.68 -5.29
N ASN A 291 0.52 -9.28 -4.20
CA ASN A 291 1.90 -9.21 -3.75
C ASN A 291 2.23 -10.55 -3.12
N SER A 292 3.15 -11.31 -3.70
CA SER A 292 3.39 -12.68 -3.27
C SER A 292 4.80 -13.16 -3.61
N MET A 293 5.30 -14.08 -2.78
CA MET A 293 6.48 -14.91 -3.06
C MET A 293 6.09 -16.39 -3.17
N LEU A 294 4.80 -16.70 -3.27
CA LEU A 294 4.34 -18.08 -3.41
C LEU A 294 4.83 -18.70 -4.71
N LYS A 295 5.50 -19.85 -4.58
CA LYS A 295 5.78 -20.73 -5.70
C LYS A 295 4.50 -21.14 -6.41
N ASN A 296 4.49 -21.02 -7.74
CA ASN A 296 3.36 -21.31 -8.62
C ASN A 296 2.09 -20.62 -8.10
N PHE A 297 2.16 -19.30 -7.99
CA PHE A 297 1.10 -18.50 -7.42
C PHE A 297 -0.23 -18.71 -8.15
N ARG A 298 -1.29 -18.84 -7.37
CA ARG A 298 -2.67 -18.76 -7.82
C ARG A 298 -3.43 -17.94 -6.80
N GLY A 299 -4.23 -16.99 -7.25
CA GLY A 299 -5.04 -16.18 -6.37
C GLY A 299 -6.15 -15.45 -7.10
N SER A 300 -7.06 -14.88 -6.32
CA SER A 300 -8.06 -13.95 -6.84
C SER A 300 -8.14 -12.70 -5.98
N ALA A 301 -8.47 -11.59 -6.62
CA ALA A 301 -8.68 -10.28 -6.01
C ALA A 301 -9.90 -9.62 -6.67
N ALA A 302 -10.48 -8.62 -6.01
CA ALA A 302 -11.57 -7.83 -6.56
C ALA A 302 -11.13 -6.37 -6.66
N ILE A 303 -11.51 -5.72 -7.76
CA ILE A 303 -11.17 -4.32 -8.03
C ILE A 303 -12.38 -3.58 -8.59
N ASP A 304 -12.49 -2.30 -8.28
CA ASP A 304 -13.49 -1.42 -8.91
C ASP A 304 -12.93 -0.82 -10.19
N ARG A 305 -13.58 -1.08 -11.32
CA ARG A 305 -13.30 -0.34 -12.55
C ARG A 305 -14.15 0.92 -12.58
N ALA A 306 -13.50 2.07 -12.42
CA ALA A 306 -14.11 3.38 -12.52
C ALA A 306 -14.68 3.70 -13.93
N GLU A 307 -15.71 4.54 -13.96
CA GLU A 307 -16.42 4.97 -15.17
C GLU A 307 -15.49 5.64 -16.18
N GLY A 308 -15.68 5.36 -17.47
CA GLY A 308 -14.91 5.99 -18.55
C GLY A 308 -13.42 5.64 -18.59
N ARG A 309 -12.90 4.88 -17.62
CA ARG A 309 -11.49 4.55 -17.49
C ARG A 309 -11.18 3.17 -18.05
N ARG A 310 -9.97 3.03 -18.61
CA ARG A 310 -9.41 1.72 -18.97
C ARG A 310 -8.85 1.08 -17.72
N LEU A 311 -9.17 -0.18 -17.48
CA LEU A 311 -8.55 -0.93 -16.42
C LEU A 311 -7.15 -1.35 -16.87
N ARG A 312 -6.12 -0.84 -16.20
CA ARG A 312 -4.72 -1.14 -16.48
C ARG A 312 -4.08 -1.76 -15.25
N LEU A 313 -3.38 -2.88 -15.44
CA LEU A 313 -2.64 -3.57 -14.40
C LEU A 313 -1.16 -3.63 -14.78
N ARG A 314 -0.27 -3.17 -13.92
CA ARG A 314 1.16 -3.44 -14.04
C ARG A 314 1.44 -4.76 -13.35
N VAL A 315 1.95 -5.72 -14.12
CA VAL A 315 2.48 -6.97 -13.62
C VAL A 315 4.00 -6.86 -13.54
N GLN A 316 4.55 -7.07 -12.35
CA GLN A 316 5.97 -7.22 -12.09
C GLN A 316 6.23 -8.68 -11.75
N ALA A 317 6.85 -9.39 -12.68
CA ALA A 317 7.12 -10.82 -12.59
C ALA A 317 8.30 -11.19 -13.50
N TYR A 318 8.85 -12.40 -13.32
CA TYR A 318 9.92 -12.95 -14.15
C TYR A 318 9.43 -14.08 -15.07
N GLY A 319 8.55 -14.93 -14.55
CA GLY A 319 7.97 -16.09 -15.23
C GLY A 319 6.73 -15.79 -16.10
N ARG A 320 6.04 -16.86 -16.50
CA ARG A 320 4.78 -16.78 -17.27
C ARG A 320 3.60 -16.55 -16.32
N TRP A 321 2.62 -15.80 -16.77
CA TRP A 321 1.41 -15.58 -16.00
C TRP A 321 0.18 -15.49 -16.90
N THR A 322 -0.97 -15.72 -16.28
CA THR A 322 -2.29 -15.58 -16.88
C THR A 322 -3.15 -14.76 -15.93
N LEU A 323 -3.81 -13.72 -16.45
CA LEU A 323 -4.80 -12.90 -15.77
C LEU A 323 -6.17 -13.15 -16.40
N THR A 324 -7.18 -13.47 -15.59
CA THR A 324 -8.55 -13.67 -16.05
C THR A 324 -9.48 -12.73 -15.31
N PHE A 325 -10.25 -11.94 -16.04
CA PHE A 325 -11.29 -11.07 -15.51
C PHE A 325 -12.64 -11.77 -15.64
N ARG A 326 -13.43 -11.82 -14.57
CA ARG A 326 -14.73 -12.50 -14.52
C ARG A 326 -15.78 -11.62 -13.82
N PRO A 327 -17.07 -11.90 -14.04
CA PRO A 327 -18.13 -11.39 -13.16
C PRO A 327 -17.84 -11.76 -11.71
N LEU A 328 -18.06 -10.82 -10.79
CA LEU A 328 -17.81 -11.06 -9.37
C LEU A 328 -18.68 -12.20 -8.80
N ALA A 329 -19.86 -12.42 -9.37
CA ALA A 329 -20.75 -13.53 -9.07
C ALA A 329 -20.14 -14.93 -9.30
N HIS A 330 -19.01 -15.03 -10.02
CA HIS A 330 -18.27 -16.29 -10.23
C HIS A 330 -17.32 -16.63 -9.08
N ALA A 331 -17.11 -15.71 -8.12
CA ALA A 331 -16.34 -16.00 -6.92
C ALA A 331 -16.99 -17.15 -6.13
N ARG A 332 -16.16 -17.92 -5.43
CA ARG A 332 -16.61 -19.12 -4.71
C ARG A 332 -17.49 -18.71 -3.53
N ARG A 333 -18.60 -19.42 -3.35
CA ARG A 333 -19.52 -19.21 -2.23
C ARG A 333 -19.05 -19.97 -0.99
N LEU A 334 -19.18 -19.33 0.16
CA LEU A 334 -18.97 -19.95 1.46
C LEU A 334 -20.32 -20.46 1.99
N GLU A 335 -20.42 -21.78 2.14
CA GLU A 335 -21.67 -22.50 2.46
C GLU A 335 -21.52 -23.32 3.74
N PHE A 336 -22.62 -23.57 4.47
CA PHE A 336 -22.57 -24.25 5.78
C PHE A 336 -22.29 -25.74 5.69
N ASP A 337 -22.67 -26.38 4.59
CA ASP A 337 -22.53 -27.82 4.35
C ASP A 337 -21.14 -28.22 3.84
N ARG A 338 -20.28 -27.24 3.52
CA ARG A 338 -18.99 -27.47 2.89
C ARG A 338 -17.83 -26.79 3.60
N GLU A 339 -16.74 -27.53 3.82
CA GLU A 339 -15.44 -26.94 4.16
C GLU A 339 -14.75 -26.49 2.85
N LEU A 340 -14.34 -25.24 2.82
CA LEU A 340 -13.64 -24.65 1.68
C LEU A 340 -12.14 -24.73 1.91
N THR A 341 -11.39 -25.17 0.90
CA THR A 341 -9.92 -25.17 0.93
C THR A 341 -9.36 -24.34 -0.21
N GLY A 342 -8.21 -23.72 0.01
CA GLY A 342 -7.52 -22.93 -1.01
C GLY A 342 -6.05 -22.70 -0.68
N ARG A 343 -5.38 -21.94 -1.54
CA ARG A 343 -3.98 -21.53 -1.40
C ARG A 343 -3.81 -20.20 -2.11
N GLY A 344 -3.14 -19.24 -1.48
CA GLY A 344 -3.06 -17.87 -2.00
C GLY A 344 -4.25 -17.01 -1.56
N PRO A 345 -4.24 -15.71 -1.92
CA PRO A 345 -5.35 -14.81 -1.69
C PRO A 345 -6.59 -15.22 -2.50
N GLU A 346 -7.78 -15.00 -1.96
CA GLU A 346 -9.03 -15.38 -2.63
C GLU A 346 -10.21 -14.47 -2.29
N VAL A 347 -11.07 -14.23 -3.28
CA VAL A 347 -12.36 -13.56 -3.14
C VAL A 347 -13.46 -14.60 -2.94
N LEU A 348 -14.25 -14.44 -1.89
CA LEU A 348 -15.36 -15.32 -1.56
C LEU A 348 -16.67 -14.54 -1.39
N LEU A 349 -17.78 -15.21 -1.64
CA LEU A 349 -19.12 -14.66 -1.47
C LEU A 349 -19.80 -15.32 -0.28
N TYR A 350 -20.50 -14.53 0.53
CA TYR A 350 -21.32 -15.05 1.63
C TYR A 350 -22.72 -14.44 1.60
N THR A 351 -23.76 -15.26 1.46
CA THR A 351 -25.16 -14.81 1.39
C THR A 351 -26.04 -15.47 2.46
N GLY A 352 -25.41 -16.03 3.50
CA GLY A 352 -26.10 -16.76 4.57
C GLY A 352 -26.48 -15.87 5.77
N PRO A 353 -27.17 -16.45 6.78
CA PRO A 353 -27.51 -15.77 8.04
C PRO A 353 -26.29 -15.41 8.89
N VAL A 354 -26.45 -14.91 10.11
CA VAL A 354 -25.33 -14.76 11.05
C VAL A 354 -24.63 -16.10 11.30
N ALA A 355 -23.29 -16.11 11.28
CA ALA A 355 -22.48 -17.32 11.40
C ALA A 355 -21.13 -17.09 12.10
N ASP A 356 -20.48 -18.18 12.49
CA ASP A 356 -19.08 -18.18 12.93
C ASP A 356 -18.20 -18.77 11.81
N LEU A 357 -17.27 -17.98 11.28
CA LEU A 357 -16.29 -18.45 10.30
C LEU A 357 -15.01 -18.92 10.99
N LYS A 358 -14.69 -20.20 10.80
CA LYS A 358 -13.42 -20.80 11.26
C LYS A 358 -12.42 -20.84 10.14
N VAL A 359 -11.29 -20.18 10.33
CA VAL A 359 -10.19 -20.13 9.38
C VAL A 359 -8.99 -20.87 9.97
N ARG A 360 -8.38 -21.74 9.17
CA ARG A 360 -7.11 -22.43 9.48
C ARG A 360 -6.13 -22.14 8.37
N LEU A 361 -5.00 -21.57 8.72
CA LEU A 361 -3.97 -21.12 7.80
C LEU A 361 -2.66 -21.85 8.06
N ARG A 362 -1.95 -22.14 6.98
CA ARG A 362 -0.57 -22.60 6.99
C ARG A 362 0.19 -21.79 5.96
N ASP A 363 0.93 -20.81 6.45
CA ASP A 363 1.82 -19.99 5.66
C ASP A 363 3.05 -20.79 5.22
N GLU A 364 3.44 -20.61 3.95
CA GLU A 364 4.56 -21.30 3.30
C GLU A 364 5.81 -20.42 3.18
N THR A 365 5.72 -19.12 3.48
CA THR A 365 6.78 -18.12 3.28
C THR A 365 7.52 -17.72 4.56
N GLY A 366 7.06 -18.15 5.73
CA GLY A 366 7.77 -17.97 7.00
C GLY A 366 6.95 -17.36 8.13
N GLY A 367 5.66 -17.07 7.90
CA GLY A 367 4.74 -16.48 8.87
C GLY A 367 4.24 -15.10 8.46
N SER A 368 3.96 -14.91 7.16
CA SER A 368 3.48 -13.64 6.62
C SER A 368 2.12 -13.25 7.19
N TYR A 369 1.82 -11.96 7.08
CA TYR A 369 0.52 -11.41 7.44
C TYR A 369 -0.58 -12.01 6.58
N CYS A 370 -1.70 -12.36 7.19
CA CYS A 370 -2.91 -12.78 6.50
C CYS A 370 -4.10 -11.95 7.01
N GLY A 371 -4.77 -11.29 6.06
CA GLY A 371 -5.91 -10.43 6.33
C GLY A 371 -7.17 -10.93 5.66
N MET A 372 -8.31 -10.85 6.34
CA MET A 372 -9.61 -11.04 5.70
C MET A 372 -10.49 -9.84 6.00
N TYR A 373 -11.00 -9.19 4.96
CA TYR A 373 -11.96 -8.11 5.06
C TYR A 373 -13.31 -8.59 4.54
N GLY A 374 -14.38 -8.31 5.27
CA GLY A 374 -15.75 -8.47 4.80
C GLY A 374 -16.32 -7.12 4.40
N TYR A 375 -16.95 -7.05 3.24
CA TYR A 375 -17.61 -5.85 2.75
C TYR A 375 -19.12 -6.12 2.67
N GLU A 376 -19.91 -5.25 3.29
CA GLU A 376 -21.37 -5.24 3.19
C GLU A 376 -21.77 -4.60 1.87
N VAL A 377 -22.03 -5.42 0.85
CA VAL A 377 -22.17 -4.92 -0.53
C VAL A 377 -23.61 -4.59 -0.93
N ASP A 378 -24.60 -4.94 -0.11
CA ASP A 378 -25.99 -4.67 -0.42
C ASP A 378 -26.27 -3.17 -0.50
N GLY A 379 -26.93 -2.73 -1.56
CA GLY A 379 -27.18 -1.30 -1.81
C GLY A 379 -25.97 -0.46 -2.21
N HIS A 380 -24.77 -1.03 -2.35
CA HIS A 380 -23.55 -0.32 -2.76
C HIS A 380 -23.21 -0.58 -4.23
N ALA A 381 -22.70 0.44 -4.93
CA ALA A 381 -22.36 0.34 -6.36
C ALA A 381 -20.92 -0.14 -6.63
N THR A 382 -20.03 0.02 -5.65
CA THR A 382 -18.60 -0.29 -5.73
C THR A 382 -18.12 -0.89 -4.41
N ILE A 383 -16.98 -1.60 -4.43
CA ILE A 383 -16.36 -2.17 -3.23
C ILE A 383 -15.88 -1.03 -2.33
N GLU A 384 -15.31 0.00 -2.92
CA GLU A 384 -14.82 1.19 -2.20
C GLU A 384 -15.92 1.92 -1.41
N ALA A 385 -17.17 1.87 -1.88
CA ALA A 385 -18.31 2.49 -1.20
C ALA A 385 -18.94 1.61 -0.12
N ALA A 386 -18.62 0.31 -0.10
CA ALA A 386 -19.21 -0.66 0.82
C ALA A 386 -18.53 -0.60 2.21
N PRO A 387 -19.28 -0.64 3.32
CA PRO A 387 -18.72 -0.74 4.66
C PRO A 387 -17.81 -1.96 4.80
N GLU A 388 -16.57 -1.73 5.26
CA GLU A 388 -15.57 -2.78 5.48
C GLU A 388 -15.50 -3.18 6.96
N THR A 389 -15.34 -4.48 7.21
CA THR A 389 -15.05 -5.04 8.53
C THR A 389 -13.83 -5.95 8.44
N LEU A 390 -12.86 -5.75 9.34
CA LEU A 390 -11.70 -6.61 9.46
C LEU A 390 -12.09 -7.88 10.24
N LEU A 391 -12.09 -9.03 9.56
CA LEU A 391 -12.55 -10.31 10.09
C LEU A 391 -11.40 -11.19 10.58
N VAL A 392 -10.26 -11.16 9.90
CA VAL A 392 -9.02 -11.88 10.28
C VAL A 392 -7.87 -10.90 10.15
N ASN A 393 -7.06 -10.80 11.20
CA ASN A 393 -5.85 -9.98 11.26
C ASN A 393 -4.79 -10.76 12.00
N GLU A 394 -4.05 -11.59 11.28
CA GLU A 394 -3.13 -12.54 11.91
C GLU A 394 -1.80 -12.56 11.17
N ALA A 395 -0.74 -12.91 11.90
CA ALA A 395 0.55 -13.22 11.33
C ALA A 395 1.08 -14.50 11.97
N GLY A 396 1.80 -15.30 11.19
CA GLY A 396 2.46 -16.49 11.70
C GLY A 396 2.28 -17.73 10.84
N ARG A 397 3.11 -18.74 11.11
CA ARG A 397 3.22 -19.94 10.25
C ARG A 397 1.98 -20.82 10.28
N ARG A 398 1.26 -20.83 11.39
CA ARG A 398 0.06 -21.65 11.59
C ARG A 398 -0.92 -20.86 12.43
N THR A 399 -2.04 -20.51 11.81
CA THR A 399 -3.04 -19.66 12.46
C THR A 399 -4.38 -20.36 12.47
N ARG A 400 -5.11 -20.21 13.57
CA ARG A 400 -6.48 -20.69 13.71
C ARG A 400 -7.33 -19.59 14.32
N VAL A 401 -8.25 -19.06 13.53
CA VAL A 401 -9.16 -17.99 13.92
C VAL A 401 -10.60 -18.47 13.87
N SER A 402 -11.42 -17.93 14.75
CA SER A 402 -12.88 -17.96 14.66
C SER A 402 -13.34 -16.51 14.68
N THR A 403 -14.14 -16.10 13.71
CA THR A 403 -14.62 -14.72 13.60
C THR A 403 -16.11 -14.72 13.27
N PRO A 404 -16.92 -13.86 13.91
CA PRO A 404 -18.33 -13.76 13.57
C PRO A 404 -18.49 -13.14 12.18
N LEU A 405 -19.43 -13.67 11.41
CA LEU A 405 -19.93 -13.10 10.17
C LEU A 405 -21.34 -12.57 10.41
N PRO A 406 -21.63 -11.30 10.06
CA PRO A 406 -22.99 -10.80 10.02
C PRO A 406 -23.77 -11.51 8.90
N GLU A 407 -25.08 -11.25 8.87
CA GLU A 407 -25.94 -11.70 7.77
C GLU A 407 -25.45 -11.10 6.43
N GLY A 408 -25.47 -11.92 5.38
CA GLY A 408 -25.06 -11.51 4.03
C GLY A 408 -26.08 -10.62 3.31
N PRO A 409 -25.73 -10.09 2.12
CA PRO A 409 -24.59 -10.47 1.30
C PRO A 409 -23.27 -9.76 1.68
N LEU A 410 -22.21 -10.54 1.87
CA LEU A 410 -20.85 -10.06 2.09
C LEU A 410 -19.92 -10.49 0.96
N LEU A 411 -19.06 -9.57 0.55
CA LEU A 411 -17.86 -9.87 -0.23
C LEU A 411 -16.68 -10.06 0.73
N LEU A 412 -16.08 -11.24 0.75
CA LEU A 412 -14.94 -11.53 1.61
C LEU A 412 -13.65 -11.49 0.78
N LEU A 413 -12.76 -10.57 1.10
CA LEU A 413 -11.45 -10.45 0.46
C LEU A 413 -10.39 -11.03 1.38
N PHE A 414 -9.87 -12.21 1.02
CA PHE A 414 -8.80 -12.85 1.75
C PHE A 414 -7.45 -12.52 1.12
N ASN A 415 -6.71 -11.62 1.77
CA ASN A 415 -5.52 -10.99 1.24
C ASN A 415 -4.25 -11.54 1.91
N ALA A 416 -3.13 -11.45 1.18
CA ALA A 416 -1.79 -11.81 1.68
C ALA A 416 -1.68 -13.24 2.25
N ALA A 417 -2.58 -14.15 1.86
CA ALA A 417 -2.53 -15.54 2.29
C ALA A 417 -1.41 -16.28 1.54
N GLU A 418 -0.17 -16.15 2.01
CA GLU A 418 1.04 -16.76 1.45
C GLU A 418 1.16 -18.26 1.79
N GLY A 419 0.06 -19.01 1.66
CA GLY A 419 0.06 -20.44 1.88
C GLY A 419 -1.32 -21.08 1.74
N SER A 420 -1.45 -22.31 2.27
CA SER A 420 -2.68 -23.09 2.21
C SER A 420 -3.62 -22.76 3.37
N TRP A 421 -4.92 -22.81 3.10
CA TRP A 421 -5.93 -22.50 4.10
C TRP A 421 -7.19 -23.36 3.97
N ARG A 422 -7.94 -23.40 5.06
CA ARG A 422 -9.25 -24.04 5.17
C ARG A 422 -10.22 -23.15 5.92
N MET A 423 -11.44 -23.06 5.42
CA MET A 423 -12.52 -22.23 5.96
C MET A 423 -13.77 -23.07 6.16
N LYS A 424 -14.43 -22.91 7.30
CA LYS A 424 -15.68 -23.61 7.62
C LYS A 424 -16.61 -22.72 8.42
N LEU A 425 -17.86 -22.62 7.99
CA LEU A 425 -18.92 -21.95 8.72
C LEU A 425 -19.47 -22.81 9.86
N ARG A 426 -19.95 -22.14 10.90
CA ARG A 426 -20.75 -22.72 11.96
C ARG A 426 -21.98 -21.85 12.22
N PRO A 427 -23.16 -22.44 12.40
CA PRO A 427 -24.31 -21.70 12.90
C PRO A 427 -24.00 -21.14 14.29
N VAL A 428 -24.52 -19.94 14.58
CA VAL A 428 -24.44 -19.28 15.88
C VAL A 428 -25.64 -19.65 16.73
#